data_AF-K1S0I3-F1
#
_entry.id   AF-K1S0I3-F1
#
_cell.length_a   1.000
_cell.length_b   1.000
_cell.length_c   1.000
_cell.angle_alpha   90.00
_cell.angle_beta   90.00
_cell.angle_gamma   90.00
#
_symmetry.space_group_name_H-M   'P 1'
#
loop_
_entity.id
_entity.type
_entity.pdbx_description
1 polymer ?
#
loop_
_entity_poly.entity_id
_entity_poly.type
_entity_poly.pdbx_seq_one_letter_code
_entity_poly.pdbx_strand_id
1 'polypeptide(L)'
;MELKKQVDVCVVGAGHAGCEAALACARLGLKTVIFTVSVDSIALMPCNPNVGGSSKGHLVRELDALGGEMGKNIDKTFIQSKMLNVSKGPAVHSLRAQADKAEYSRAMRIVLENQENLLIKQAEVCELLWEETEDHKKKITGLKTFTGAIYECKAVVLCTGTYLRARCLCGESITYTGPNGLQAANHLTDSLKAMGIEMRRFKTGTPARMDKRS
;
A
#
# COMPACT_ATOMS: atom_id res chain seq x y z
N MET A 1 -22.63 7.31 -19.78
CA MET A 1 -22.30 5.91 -20.10
C MET A 1 -21.42 5.37 -18.99
N GLU A 2 -22.00 4.66 -18.02
CA GLU A 2 -21.25 4.09 -16.90
C GLU A 2 -20.43 2.90 -17.39
N LEU A 3 -19.10 3.00 -17.38
CA LEU A 3 -18.25 1.82 -17.57
C LEU A 3 -18.29 0.98 -16.30
N LYS A 4 -19.09 -0.09 -16.32
CA LYS A 4 -19.08 -1.14 -15.30
C LYS A 4 -18.03 -2.20 -15.66
N LYS A 5 -17.10 -2.47 -14.75
CA LYS A 5 -16.13 -3.57 -14.87
C LYS A 5 -16.31 -4.55 -13.73
N GLN A 6 -16.43 -5.83 -14.05
CA GLN A 6 -16.52 -6.91 -13.06
C GLN A 6 -15.13 -7.51 -12.81
N VAL A 7 -14.75 -7.53 -11.53
CA VAL A 7 -13.49 -8.08 -11.04
C VAL A 7 -13.75 -8.83 -9.73
N ASP A 8 -12.87 -9.73 -9.32
CA ASP A 8 -13.08 -10.48 -8.08
C ASP A 8 -12.70 -9.64 -6.86
N VAL A 9 -11.53 -8.98 -6.92
CA VAL A 9 -10.96 -8.21 -5.81
C VAL A 9 -10.47 -6.84 -6.25
N CYS A 10 -10.84 -5.81 -5.50
CA CYS A 10 -10.28 -4.47 -5.64
C CYS A 10 -9.35 -4.15 -4.46
N VAL A 11 -8.10 -3.79 -4.75
CA VAL A 11 -7.13 -3.35 -3.73
C VAL A 11 -6.94 -1.83 -3.84
N VAL A 12 -7.23 -1.10 -2.76
CA VAL A 12 -7.17 0.37 -2.75
C VAL A 12 -5.89 0.85 -2.10
N GLY A 13 -4.96 1.34 -2.92
CA GLY A 13 -3.67 1.88 -2.51
C GLY A 13 -2.52 0.94 -2.84
N ALA A 14 -1.58 1.40 -3.66
CA ALA A 14 -0.39 0.62 -4.07
C ALA A 14 0.84 0.85 -3.18
N GLY A 15 0.64 0.94 -1.87
CA GLY A 15 1.74 0.90 -0.89
C GLY A 15 2.23 -0.54 -0.65
N HIS A 16 3.16 -0.72 0.29
CA HIS A 16 3.73 -2.04 0.62
C HIS A 16 2.66 -3.13 0.87
N ALA A 17 1.65 -2.82 1.70
CA ALA A 17 0.56 -3.76 1.98
C ALA A 17 -0.31 -4.06 0.76
N GLY A 18 -0.60 -3.04 -0.05
CA GLY A 18 -1.43 -3.21 -1.25
C GLY A 18 -0.73 -4.01 -2.35
N CYS A 19 0.59 -3.86 -2.49
CA CYS A 19 1.37 -4.66 -3.43
C CYS A 19 1.28 -6.15 -3.08
N GLU A 20 1.53 -6.52 -1.82
CA GLU A 20 1.44 -7.93 -1.38
C GLU A 20 0.01 -8.47 -1.47
N ALA A 21 -1.00 -7.68 -1.07
CA ALA A 21 -2.40 -8.09 -1.17
C ALA A 21 -2.82 -8.33 -2.62
N ALA A 22 -2.46 -7.43 -3.54
CA ALA A 22 -2.79 -7.54 -4.94
C ALA A 22 -2.09 -8.71 -5.61
N LEU A 23 -0.79 -8.90 -5.33
CA LEU A 23 -0.03 -10.04 -5.82
C LEU A 23 -0.60 -11.36 -5.30
N ALA A 24 -0.93 -11.44 -4.01
CA ALA A 24 -1.52 -12.63 -3.42
C ALA A 24 -2.85 -13.01 -4.10
N CYS A 25 -3.78 -12.06 -4.24
CA CYS A 25 -5.06 -12.31 -4.92
C CYS A 25 -4.87 -12.73 -6.38
N ALA A 26 -4.01 -12.03 -7.12
CA ALA A 26 -3.76 -12.33 -8.53
C ALA A 26 -3.07 -13.69 -8.74
N ARG A 27 -2.11 -14.06 -7.88
CA ARG A 27 -1.41 -15.36 -7.90
C ARG A 27 -2.33 -16.53 -7.52
N LEU A 28 -3.40 -16.27 -6.77
CA LEU A 28 -4.48 -17.23 -6.51
C LEU A 28 -5.48 -17.36 -7.67
N GLY A 29 -5.26 -16.67 -8.79
CA GLY A 29 -6.11 -16.73 -9.99
C GLY A 29 -7.33 -15.79 -9.96
N LEU A 30 -7.41 -14.88 -8.99
CA LEU A 30 -8.51 -13.93 -8.88
C LEU A 30 -8.26 -12.70 -9.76
N LYS A 31 -9.26 -12.27 -10.54
CA LYS A 31 -9.16 -11.03 -11.32
C LYS A 31 -9.09 -9.84 -10.38
N THR A 32 -7.91 -9.25 -10.28
CA THR A 32 -7.58 -8.25 -9.25
C THR A 32 -7.28 -6.91 -9.90
N VAL A 33 -7.80 -5.83 -9.31
CA VAL A 33 -7.43 -4.46 -9.70
C VAL A 33 -6.81 -3.77 -8.51
N ILE A 34 -5.60 -3.25 -8.67
CA ILE A 34 -4.96 -2.38 -7.67
C ILE A 34 -5.09 -0.91 -8.09
N PHE A 35 -5.66 -0.10 -7.22
CA PHE A 35 -5.86 1.33 -7.41
C PHE A 35 -4.73 2.12 -6.76
N THR A 36 -4.24 3.14 -7.46
CA THR A 36 -3.28 4.09 -6.91
C THR A 36 -3.56 5.50 -7.42
N VAL A 37 -3.26 6.51 -6.62
CA VAL A 37 -3.33 7.91 -7.04
C VAL A 37 -2.19 8.29 -7.99
N SER A 38 -1.05 7.60 -7.89
CA SER A 38 0.11 7.79 -8.75
C SER A 38 0.84 6.46 -8.93
N VAL A 39 1.03 6.03 -10.18
CA VAL A 39 1.79 4.81 -10.53
C VAL A 39 3.26 4.96 -10.15
N ASP A 40 3.81 6.17 -10.21
CA ASP A 40 5.20 6.45 -9.80
C ASP A 40 5.41 6.34 -8.28
N SER A 41 4.32 6.26 -7.50
CA SER A 41 4.36 6.09 -6.05
C SER A 41 4.16 4.64 -5.57
N ILE A 42 4.09 3.68 -6.50
CA ILE A 42 3.97 2.25 -6.17
C ILE A 42 5.13 1.82 -5.25
N ALA A 43 4.78 1.22 -4.12
CA ALA A 43 5.74 0.75 -3.10
C ALA A 43 6.80 1.80 -2.70
N LEU A 44 6.43 3.09 -2.76
CA LEU A 44 7.29 4.18 -2.31
C LEU A 44 7.70 3.96 -0.84
N MET A 45 8.98 4.23 -0.54
CA MET A 45 9.53 4.18 0.81
C MET A 45 9.62 5.60 1.42
N PRO A 46 8.52 6.18 1.97
CA PRO A 46 8.49 7.57 2.39
C PRO A 46 9.40 7.85 3.60
N CYS A 47 9.57 6.87 4.49
CA CYS A 47 10.35 6.99 5.71
C CYS A 47 11.80 6.52 5.48
N ASN A 48 12.18 5.38 6.05
CA ASN A 48 13.56 4.88 5.98
C ASN A 48 13.86 4.17 4.65
N PRO A 49 15.08 4.30 4.10
CA PRO A 49 15.54 3.54 2.94
C PRO A 49 15.98 2.12 3.34
N ASN A 50 15.24 1.38 4.17
CA ASN A 50 15.60 0.01 4.52
C ASN A 50 14.40 -0.91 4.69
N VAL A 51 14.67 -2.19 4.45
CA VAL A 51 13.79 -3.32 4.72
C VAL A 51 14.48 -4.24 5.74
N GLY A 52 13.70 -4.82 6.64
CA GLY A 52 14.23 -5.62 7.75
C GLY A 52 14.63 -4.79 8.99
N GLY A 53 15.54 -5.33 9.79
CA GLY A 53 15.86 -4.86 11.15
C GLY A 53 15.27 -5.76 12.23
N SER A 54 15.66 -5.59 13.50
CA SER A 54 15.48 -6.57 14.61
C SER A 54 14.26 -7.50 14.50
N SER A 55 13.03 -6.99 14.52
CA SER A 55 11.83 -7.82 14.34
C SER A 55 11.37 -7.93 12.88
N LYS A 56 11.60 -6.89 12.08
CA LYS A 56 11.11 -6.80 10.69
C LYS A 56 11.81 -7.78 9.75
N GLY A 57 13.07 -8.13 10.00
CA GLY A 57 13.81 -9.08 9.17
C GLY A 57 13.18 -10.48 9.15
N HIS A 58 12.65 -10.91 10.30
CA HIS A 58 11.89 -12.16 10.41
C HIS A 58 10.59 -12.08 9.59
N LEU A 59 9.80 -11.02 9.76
CA LEU A 59 8.55 -10.82 9.01
C LEU A 59 8.76 -10.79 7.49
N VAL A 60 9.86 -10.19 7.02
CA VAL A 60 10.20 -10.17 5.59
C VAL A 60 10.50 -11.59 5.08
N ARG A 61 11.17 -12.42 5.88
CA ARG A 61 11.46 -13.83 5.53
C ARG A 61 10.21 -14.70 5.61
N GLU A 62 9.33 -14.49 6.58
CA GLU A 62 8.04 -15.15 6.65
C GLU A 62 7.17 -14.82 5.45
N LEU A 63 7.12 -13.54 5.07
CA LEU A 63 6.40 -13.08 3.88
C LEU A 63 6.96 -13.71 2.60
N ASP A 64 8.27 -13.77 2.45
CA ASP A 64 8.94 -14.45 1.33
C ASP A 64 8.62 -15.95 1.29
N ALA A 65 8.63 -16.63 2.44
CA ALA A 65 8.28 -18.04 2.56
C ALA A 65 6.81 -18.33 2.19
N LEU A 66 5.90 -17.39 2.43
CA LEU A 66 4.50 -17.46 1.99
C LEU A 66 4.32 -17.12 0.49
N GLY A 67 5.40 -16.80 -0.22
CA GLY A 67 5.37 -16.45 -1.63
C GLY A 67 5.14 -14.96 -1.91
N GLY A 68 5.32 -14.10 -0.91
CA GLY A 68 5.32 -12.64 -1.06
C GLY A 68 6.50 -12.12 -1.89
N GLU A 69 6.50 -10.83 -2.17
CA GLU A 69 7.49 -10.22 -3.08
C GLU A 69 8.53 -9.35 -2.37
N MET A 70 8.24 -8.83 -1.17
CA MET A 70 9.10 -7.90 -0.45
C MET A 70 10.55 -8.39 -0.30
N GLY A 71 10.74 -9.68 0.03
CA GLY A 71 12.06 -10.31 0.15
C GLY A 71 12.83 -10.31 -1.16
N LYS A 72 12.19 -10.78 -2.24
CA LYS A 72 12.77 -10.80 -3.59
C LYS A 72 13.04 -9.40 -4.13
N ASN A 73 12.16 -8.44 -3.82
CA ASN A 73 12.30 -7.07 -4.27
C ASN A 73 13.47 -6.37 -3.58
N ILE A 74 13.63 -6.55 -2.26
CA ILE A 74 14.80 -5.99 -1.57
C ILE A 74 16.10 -6.63 -2.06
N ASP A 75 16.13 -7.94 -2.33
CA ASP A 75 17.32 -8.63 -2.83
C ASP A 75 17.78 -8.07 -4.20
N LYS A 76 16.85 -7.57 -5.03
CA LYS A 76 17.15 -6.93 -6.32
C LYS A 76 17.70 -5.50 -6.18
N THR A 77 17.41 -4.81 -5.08
CA THR A 77 17.58 -3.34 -5.00
C THR A 77 18.35 -2.86 -3.76
N PHE A 78 18.95 -3.76 -2.99
CA PHE A 78 19.74 -3.35 -1.83
C PHE A 78 21.09 -2.78 -2.25
N ILE A 79 21.53 -1.76 -1.53
CA ILE A 79 22.87 -1.15 -1.63
C ILE A 79 23.80 -1.80 -0.59
N GLN A 80 23.25 -2.14 0.57
CA GLN A 80 23.99 -2.77 1.67
C GLN A 80 23.07 -3.74 2.42
N SER A 81 23.58 -4.91 2.77
CA SER A 81 22.92 -5.85 3.69
C SER A 81 23.80 -6.10 4.91
N LYS A 82 23.17 -6.25 6.09
CA LYS A 82 23.84 -6.56 7.35
C LYS A 82 22.97 -7.48 8.21
N MET A 83 23.60 -8.49 8.80
CA MET A 83 23.00 -9.26 9.89
C MET A 83 23.13 -8.49 11.21
N LEU A 84 22.02 -8.28 11.90
CA LEU A 84 21.99 -7.68 13.23
C LEU A 84 22.10 -8.75 14.32
N ASN A 85 22.59 -8.37 15.49
CA ASN A 85 22.72 -9.23 16.68
C ASN A 85 23.60 -10.49 16.48
N VAL A 86 24.59 -10.44 15.58
CA VAL A 86 25.49 -11.57 15.30
C VAL A 86 26.28 -12.08 16.51
N SER A 87 26.51 -11.23 17.52
CA SER A 87 27.16 -11.62 18.78
C SER A 87 26.24 -12.40 19.72
N LYS A 88 24.94 -12.48 19.41
CA LYS A 88 23.94 -13.25 20.17
C LYS A 88 23.60 -14.54 19.42
N GLY A 89 22.76 -15.40 20.00
CA GLY A 89 22.35 -16.66 19.37
C GLY A 89 21.48 -16.47 18.11
N PRO A 90 21.38 -17.49 17.22
CA PRO A 90 20.65 -17.42 15.95
C PRO A 90 19.19 -16.98 16.07
N ALA A 91 18.53 -17.30 17.19
CA ALA A 91 17.13 -16.95 17.45
C ALA A 91 16.84 -15.44 17.47
N VAL A 92 17.86 -14.59 17.60
CA VAL A 92 17.72 -13.13 17.60
C VAL A 92 18.44 -12.45 16.43
N HIS A 93 19.03 -13.24 15.53
CA HIS A 93 19.65 -12.74 14.31
C HIS A 93 18.56 -12.15 13.40
N SER A 94 18.85 -11.02 12.76
CA SER A 94 17.86 -10.39 11.89
C SER A 94 18.52 -9.60 10.79
N LEU A 95 18.11 -9.89 9.55
CA LEU A 95 18.63 -9.21 8.38
C LEU A 95 18.06 -7.79 8.27
N ARG A 96 18.93 -6.86 7.88
CA ARG A 96 18.58 -5.50 7.54
C ARG A 96 19.30 -5.10 6.28
N ALA A 97 18.55 -4.65 5.28
CA ALA A 97 19.08 -4.19 4.01
C ALA A 97 18.69 -2.72 3.76
N GLN A 98 19.66 -1.89 3.41
CA GLN A 98 19.44 -0.55 2.89
C GLN A 98 19.09 -0.67 1.41
N ALA A 99 17.97 -0.08 1.00
CA ALA A 99 17.45 -0.10 -0.36
C ALA A 99 17.81 1.19 -1.09
N ASP A 100 18.08 1.07 -2.40
CA ASP A 100 17.83 2.18 -3.30
C ASP A 100 16.31 2.38 -3.40
N LYS A 101 15.81 3.54 -2.98
CA LYS A 101 14.36 3.80 -2.91
C LYS A 101 13.71 3.86 -4.28
N ALA A 102 14.40 4.43 -5.26
CA ALA A 102 13.85 4.59 -6.61
C ALA A 102 13.80 3.23 -7.29
N GLU A 103 14.88 2.45 -7.18
CA GLU A 103 14.95 1.12 -7.74
C GLU A 103 13.98 0.15 -7.05
N TYR A 104 13.80 0.21 -5.72
CA TYR A 104 12.83 -0.61 -5.01
C TYR A 104 11.40 -0.40 -5.53
N SER A 105 11.01 0.86 -5.74
CA SER A 105 9.71 1.23 -6.31
C SER A 105 9.58 0.77 -7.76
N ARG A 106 10.59 1.02 -8.59
CA ARG A 106 10.64 0.61 -10.01
C ARG A 106 10.56 -0.91 -10.17
N ALA A 107 11.33 -1.66 -9.39
CA ALA A 107 11.33 -3.12 -9.42
C ALA A 107 9.97 -3.70 -9.00
N MET A 108 9.35 -3.16 -7.94
CA MET A 108 8.01 -3.60 -7.53
C MET A 108 6.96 -3.29 -8.59
N ARG A 109 7.02 -2.11 -9.21
CA ARG A 109 6.13 -1.73 -10.31
C ARG A 109 6.24 -2.73 -11.47
N ILE A 110 7.46 -3.09 -11.88
CA ILE A 110 7.69 -4.08 -12.94
C ILE A 110 7.06 -5.42 -12.55
N VAL A 111 7.18 -5.86 -11.30
CA VAL A 111 6.53 -7.10 -10.85
C VAL A 111 5.01 -7.02 -10.98
N LEU A 112 4.39 -5.92 -10.52
CA LEU A 112 2.94 -5.75 -10.62
C LEU A 112 2.46 -5.67 -12.07
N GLU A 113 3.19 -4.97 -12.94
CA GLU A 113 2.84 -4.79 -14.36
C GLU A 113 2.90 -6.12 -15.14
N ASN A 114 3.75 -7.05 -14.71
CA ASN A 114 3.92 -8.36 -15.36
C ASN A 114 3.17 -9.50 -14.65
N GLN A 115 2.41 -9.22 -13.59
CA GLN A 115 1.64 -10.24 -12.89
C GLN A 115 0.34 -10.54 -13.64
N GLU A 116 0.16 -11.80 -14.04
CA GLU A 116 -1.11 -12.27 -14.60
C GLU A 116 -2.27 -12.06 -13.61
N ASN A 117 -3.47 -11.78 -14.13
CA ASN A 117 -4.69 -11.48 -13.37
C ASN A 117 -4.65 -10.20 -12.54
N LEU A 118 -3.61 -9.36 -12.68
CA LEU A 118 -3.51 -8.07 -12.00
C LEU A 118 -3.57 -6.91 -12.99
N LEU A 119 -4.49 -5.97 -12.74
CA LEU A 119 -4.56 -4.69 -13.44
C LEU A 119 -4.18 -3.54 -12.50
N ILE A 120 -3.21 -2.73 -12.90
CA ILE A 120 -2.91 -1.47 -12.23
C ILE A 120 -3.81 -0.37 -12.78
N LYS A 121 -4.51 0.34 -11.90
CA LYS A 121 -5.35 1.48 -12.26
C LYS A 121 -4.93 2.74 -11.50
N GLN A 122 -4.46 3.75 -12.25
CA GLN A 122 -4.32 5.09 -11.69
C GLN A 122 -5.69 5.75 -11.59
N ALA A 123 -6.26 5.81 -10.39
CA ALA A 123 -7.51 6.49 -10.08
C ALA A 123 -7.65 6.66 -8.56
N GLU A 124 -8.27 7.76 -8.15
CA GLU A 124 -8.73 7.92 -6.78
C GLU A 124 -10.04 7.15 -6.58
N VAL A 125 -10.09 6.31 -5.54
CA VAL A 125 -11.32 5.65 -5.08
C VAL A 125 -12.00 6.54 -4.06
N CYS A 126 -13.27 6.85 -4.29
CA CYS A 126 -14.00 7.83 -3.47
C CYS A 126 -15.12 7.20 -2.66
N GLU A 127 -15.70 6.11 -3.13
CA GLU A 127 -16.88 5.51 -2.52
C GLU A 127 -16.81 3.99 -2.60
N LEU A 128 -17.12 3.34 -1.48
CA LEU A 128 -17.39 1.90 -1.43
C LEU A 128 -18.88 1.69 -1.66
N LEU A 129 -19.20 0.78 -2.58
CA LEU A 129 -20.57 0.38 -2.85
C LEU A 129 -20.87 -0.84 -1.98
N TRP A 130 -22.00 -0.79 -1.28
CA TRP A 130 -22.43 -1.83 -0.36
C TRP A 130 -23.95 -1.89 -0.29
N GLU A 131 -24.45 -3.06 0.05
CA GLU A 131 -25.86 -3.34 0.28
C GLU A 131 -26.05 -3.87 1.71
N GLU A 132 -27.24 -3.66 2.28
CA GLU A 132 -27.64 -4.32 3.51
C GLU A 132 -28.33 -5.65 3.14
N THR A 133 -27.82 -6.75 3.68
CA THR A 133 -28.41 -8.07 3.48
C THR A 133 -29.64 -8.25 4.36
N GLU A 134 -30.46 -9.27 4.09
CA GLU A 134 -31.61 -9.65 4.92
C GLU A 134 -31.24 -9.86 6.40
N ASP A 135 -30.03 -10.34 6.69
CA ASP A 135 -29.48 -10.49 8.04
C ASP A 135 -28.96 -9.18 8.70
N HIS A 136 -29.30 -8.00 8.17
CA HIS A 136 -28.81 -6.69 8.61
C HIS A 136 -27.27 -6.54 8.62
N LYS A 137 -26.58 -7.28 7.74
CA LYS A 137 -25.13 -7.17 7.55
C LYS A 137 -24.83 -6.30 6.32
N LYS A 138 -23.79 -5.48 6.42
CA LYS A 138 -23.30 -4.70 5.27
C LYS A 138 -22.39 -5.57 4.41
N LYS A 139 -22.73 -5.71 3.14
CA LYS A 139 -21.98 -6.50 2.15
C LYS A 139 -21.47 -5.58 1.05
N ILE A 140 -20.18 -5.67 0.76
CA ILE A 140 -19.56 -4.92 -0.34
C ILE A 140 -20.05 -5.48 -1.68
N THR A 141 -20.38 -4.58 -2.60
CA THR A 141 -20.76 -4.89 -3.98
C THR A 141 -19.80 -4.29 -5.00
N GLY A 142 -18.98 -3.32 -4.59
CA GLY A 142 -18.01 -2.68 -5.48
C GLY A 142 -17.36 -1.44 -4.90
N LEU A 143 -16.76 -0.66 -5.79
CA LEU A 143 -16.27 0.68 -5.50
C LEU A 143 -16.50 1.62 -6.69
N LYS A 144 -16.47 2.92 -6.39
CA LYS A 144 -16.58 4.00 -7.38
C LYS A 144 -15.38 4.93 -7.28
N THR A 145 -14.82 5.23 -8.44
CA THR A 145 -13.70 6.16 -8.58
C THR A 145 -14.18 7.62 -8.63
N PHE A 146 -13.29 8.57 -8.42
CA PHE A 146 -13.59 10.01 -8.52
C PHE A 146 -14.22 10.39 -9.86
N THR A 147 -13.77 9.76 -10.94
CA THR A 147 -14.30 9.97 -12.31
C THR A 147 -15.71 9.38 -12.53
N GLY A 148 -16.28 8.70 -11.55
CA GLY A 148 -17.58 8.05 -11.63
C GLY A 148 -17.57 6.61 -12.17
N ALA A 149 -16.41 6.08 -12.58
CA ALA A 149 -16.32 4.68 -13.01
C ALA A 149 -16.57 3.71 -11.85
N ILE A 150 -17.34 2.67 -12.11
CA ILE A 150 -17.78 1.67 -11.13
C ILE A 150 -17.08 0.33 -11.39
N TYR A 151 -16.52 -0.25 -10.34
CA TYR A 151 -15.93 -1.59 -10.34
C TYR A 151 -16.75 -2.46 -9.40
N GLU A 152 -17.49 -3.40 -9.97
CA GLU A 152 -18.23 -4.40 -9.21
C GLU A 152 -17.24 -5.48 -8.77
N CYS A 153 -17.22 -5.79 -7.47
CA CYS A 153 -16.31 -6.78 -6.92
C CYS A 153 -16.86 -7.46 -5.67
N LYS A 154 -16.35 -8.66 -5.40
CA LYS A 154 -16.77 -9.47 -4.24
C LYS A 154 -16.07 -9.04 -2.95
N ALA A 155 -14.87 -8.48 -3.07
CA ALA A 155 -14.08 -8.03 -1.93
C ALA A 155 -13.28 -6.76 -2.24
N VAL A 156 -13.10 -5.92 -1.23
CA VAL A 156 -12.23 -4.74 -1.28
C VAL A 156 -11.19 -4.82 -0.17
N VAL A 157 -9.91 -4.65 -0.50
CA VAL A 157 -8.81 -4.56 0.46
C VAL A 157 -8.33 -3.11 0.54
N LEU A 158 -8.47 -2.47 1.71
CA LEU A 158 -8.07 -1.08 1.91
C LEU A 158 -6.63 -0.98 2.42
N CYS A 159 -5.75 -0.41 1.60
CA CYS A 159 -4.32 -0.22 1.85
C CYS A 159 -3.93 1.26 1.68
N THR A 160 -4.74 2.15 2.24
CA THR A 160 -4.70 3.62 2.01
C THR A 160 -3.52 4.34 2.65
N GLY A 161 -2.65 3.64 3.38
CA GLY A 161 -1.48 4.21 4.05
C GLY A 161 -1.82 5.46 4.88
N THR A 162 -1.00 6.51 4.72
CA THR A 162 -1.18 7.78 5.43
C THR A 162 -1.95 8.82 4.62
N TYR A 163 -2.84 8.41 3.71
CA TYR A 163 -3.55 9.32 2.79
C TYR A 163 -4.97 9.71 3.23
N LEU A 164 -5.65 8.88 4.05
CA LEU A 164 -7.02 9.18 4.51
C LEU A 164 -7.07 10.43 5.40
N ARG A 165 -7.78 11.48 4.96
CA ARG A 165 -7.83 12.81 5.60
C ARG A 165 -6.46 13.26 6.12
N ALA A 166 -5.44 13.07 5.29
CA ALA A 166 -4.05 13.33 5.63
C ALA A 166 -3.80 14.82 5.89
N ARG A 167 -2.84 15.09 6.78
CA ARG A 167 -2.34 16.43 7.07
C ARG A 167 -0.84 16.33 7.34
N CYS A 168 -0.05 17.20 6.73
CA CYS A 168 1.38 17.35 7.00
C CYS A 168 1.59 18.52 7.95
N LEU A 169 2.36 18.29 9.02
CA LEU A 169 2.65 19.28 10.05
C LEU A 169 4.15 19.59 10.05
N CYS A 170 4.51 20.85 9.88
CA CYS A 170 5.87 21.36 9.96
C CYS A 170 5.90 22.59 10.86
N GLY A 171 6.27 22.41 12.14
CA GLY A 171 6.09 23.44 13.16
C GLY A 171 4.60 23.79 13.30
N GLU A 172 4.29 25.08 13.15
CA GLU A 172 2.92 25.61 13.17
C GLU A 172 2.22 25.50 11.80
N SER A 173 2.97 25.20 10.73
CA SER A 173 2.42 25.04 9.39
C SER A 173 1.69 23.71 9.24
N ILE A 174 0.42 23.76 8.88
CA ILE A 174 -0.43 22.59 8.61
C ILE A 174 -0.90 22.65 7.16
N THR A 175 -0.55 21.63 6.38
CA THR A 175 -1.00 21.45 5.00
C THR A 175 -1.88 20.21 4.88
N TYR A 176 -2.96 20.28 4.11
CA TYR A 176 -3.94 19.19 3.95
C TYR A 176 -3.54 18.26 2.80
N THR A 177 -2.36 17.66 2.93
CA THR A 177 -1.74 16.82 1.91
C THR A 177 -1.35 15.47 2.49
N GLY A 178 -1.27 14.47 1.62
CA GLY A 178 -0.59 13.21 1.86
C GLY A 178 0.93 13.33 1.72
N PRO A 179 1.66 12.21 1.90
CA PRO A 179 3.11 12.18 1.74
C PRO A 179 3.57 12.80 0.42
N ASN A 180 4.69 13.53 0.46
CA ASN A 180 5.31 14.18 -0.70
C ASN A 180 4.39 15.14 -1.48
N GLY A 181 3.39 15.74 -0.81
CA GLY A 181 2.49 16.70 -1.45
C GLY A 181 1.40 16.07 -2.31
N LEU A 182 1.25 14.75 -2.28
CA LEU A 182 0.14 14.05 -2.93
C LEU A 182 -1.20 14.42 -2.28
N GLN A 183 -2.29 14.35 -3.04
CA GLN A 183 -3.62 14.71 -2.53
C GLN A 183 -4.07 13.77 -1.40
N ALA A 184 -4.76 14.34 -0.41
CA ALA A 184 -5.37 13.57 0.68
C ALA A 184 -6.68 12.92 0.21
N ALA A 185 -6.91 11.66 0.59
CA ALA A 185 -8.14 10.93 0.29
C ALA A 185 -9.25 11.35 1.27
N ASN A 186 -10.03 12.36 0.89
CA ASN A 186 -11.11 12.89 1.71
C ASN A 186 -12.41 12.10 1.50
N HIS A 187 -12.82 11.90 0.24
CA HIS A 187 -14.09 11.26 -0.12
C HIS A 187 -14.22 9.83 0.43
N LEU A 188 -13.16 9.03 0.32
CA LEU A 188 -13.18 7.65 0.84
C LEU A 188 -13.40 7.60 2.35
N THR A 189 -12.90 8.60 3.10
CA THR A 189 -13.15 8.67 4.54
C THR A 189 -14.61 8.94 4.86
N ASP A 190 -15.29 9.74 4.04
CA ASP A 190 -16.72 10.03 4.21
C ASP A 190 -17.56 8.78 3.88
N SER A 191 -17.19 8.04 2.84
CA SER A 191 -17.80 6.75 2.51
C SER A 191 -17.68 5.72 3.63
N LEU A 192 -16.49 5.59 4.25
CA LEU A 192 -16.30 4.70 5.40
C LEU A 192 -17.17 5.11 6.61
N LYS A 193 -17.30 6.40 6.87
CA LYS A 193 -18.19 6.90 7.94
C LYS A 193 -19.66 6.64 7.65
N ALA A 194 -20.10 6.79 6.41
CA ALA A 194 -21.46 6.43 5.99
C ALA A 194 -21.73 4.93 6.18
N MET A 195 -20.71 4.09 6.02
CA MET A 195 -20.76 2.67 6.38
C MET A 195 -20.79 2.41 7.89
N GLY A 196 -20.67 3.42 8.75
CA GLY A 196 -20.64 3.27 10.21
C GLY A 196 -19.27 2.87 10.76
N ILE A 197 -18.20 3.02 9.99
CA ILE A 197 -16.83 2.71 10.46
C ILE A 197 -16.29 3.90 11.25
N GLU A 198 -15.90 3.64 12.50
CA GLU A 198 -15.26 4.64 13.35
C GLU A 198 -13.85 4.99 12.85
N MET A 199 -13.55 6.28 12.84
CA MET A 199 -12.26 6.79 12.37
C MET A 199 -11.42 7.34 13.53
N ARG A 200 -10.17 6.92 13.61
CA ARG A 200 -9.16 7.47 14.53
C ARG A 200 -8.03 8.14 13.75
N ARG A 201 -7.29 9.03 14.41
CA ARG A 201 -6.13 9.70 13.83
C ARG A 201 -4.85 9.28 14.53
N PHE A 202 -3.88 8.82 13.75
CA PHE A 202 -2.52 8.59 14.20
C PHE A 202 -1.58 9.64 13.61
N LYS A 203 -0.46 9.88 14.30
CA LYS A 203 0.59 10.80 13.87
C LYS A 203 1.93 10.05 13.87
N THR A 204 2.70 10.27 12.82
CA THR A 204 4.08 9.78 12.70
C THR A 204 4.96 10.88 12.12
N GLY A 205 6.27 10.80 12.35
CA GLY A 205 7.26 11.76 11.88
C GLY A 205 8.26 11.10 10.94
N THR A 206 8.85 11.91 10.06
CA THR A 206 10.04 11.54 9.28
C THR A 206 11.09 12.61 9.50
N PRO A 207 12.39 12.26 9.58
CA PRO A 207 13.45 13.25 9.58
C PRO A 207 13.48 14.02 8.26
N ALA A 208 14.11 15.20 8.27
CA ALA A 208 14.46 15.94 7.07
C ALA A 208 15.40 15.12 6.15
N ARG A 209 15.46 15.50 4.88
CA ARG A 209 16.46 14.96 3.93
C ARG A 209 17.56 16.00 3.79
N MET A 210 18.82 15.60 3.94
CA MET A 210 19.98 16.49 3.81
C MET A 210 20.70 16.25 2.49
N ASP A 211 21.34 17.29 1.95
CA ASP A 211 22.28 17.12 0.83
C ASP A 211 23.50 16.34 1.34
N LYS A 212 23.99 15.40 0.54
CA LYS A 212 25.19 14.61 0.88
C LYS A 212 26.47 15.46 0.87
N ARG A 213 26.46 16.60 0.19
CA ARG A 213 27.62 17.50 0.00
C ARG A 213 27.80 18.53 1.12
N SER A 214 26.81 18.71 1.98
CA SER A 214 26.84 19.60 3.15
C SER A 214 27.19 18.82 4.41
#